data_AF-A0A2U1IW18-F1
#
_entry.id   AF-A0A2U1IW18-F1
#
_cell.length_a   1.000
_cell.length_b   1.000
_cell.length_c   1.000
_cell.angle_alpha   90.00
_cell.angle_beta   90.00
_cell.angle_gamma   90.00
#
_symmetry.space_group_name_H-M   'P 1'
#
loop_
_entity.id
_entity.type
_entity.pdbx_description
1 polymer ?
#
loop_
_entity_poly.entity_id
_entity_poly.type
_entity_poly.pdbx_seq_one_letter_code
_entity_poly.pdbx_strand_id
1 'polypeptide(L)'
;MPRSNESTDQSIARRLANCQRNAARRAVENINQTTQRRQQNRHRNRIRRLNETEHESTTRRQRNAANMRQTKQGNQSVTASVDILDAPVVSVDQINENTRQRKWRNMVDKLTNRIYNPISLATRICIHCGINLFSGESVNLCCHKGKLGLERLPPLPQELENLYNRTSFRDVARR
;
A
#
# COMPACT_ATOMS: atom_id res chain seq x y z
N MET A 1 -11.70 -21.64 -45.76
CA MET A 1 -10.90 -20.59 -46.43
C MET A 1 -9.61 -20.36 -45.64
N PRO A 2 -8.42 -20.49 -46.26
CA PRO A 2 -7.17 -20.13 -45.62
C PRO A 2 -7.12 -18.63 -45.32
N ARG A 3 -6.54 -18.24 -44.18
CA ARG A 3 -6.49 -16.84 -43.71
C ARG A 3 -5.76 -15.90 -44.66
N SER A 4 -4.89 -16.44 -45.50
CA SER A 4 -4.15 -15.71 -46.54
C SER A 4 -5.06 -15.08 -47.60
N ASN A 5 -6.29 -15.59 -47.75
CA ASN A 5 -7.22 -15.18 -48.80
C ASN A 5 -8.41 -14.40 -48.23
N GLU A 6 -8.36 -14.00 -46.95
CA GLU A 6 -9.39 -13.16 -46.35
C GLU A 6 -9.30 -11.72 -46.88
N SER A 7 -10.43 -11.16 -47.30
CA SER A 7 -10.51 -9.71 -47.49
C SER A 7 -10.37 -8.97 -46.16
N THR A 8 -10.07 -7.67 -46.21
CA THR A 8 -9.99 -6.82 -45.02
C THR A 8 -11.25 -6.92 -44.17
N ASP A 9 -12.43 -6.85 -44.79
CA ASP A 9 -13.72 -6.92 -44.09
C ASP A 9 -13.95 -8.28 -43.44
N GLN A 10 -13.58 -9.37 -44.13
CA GLN A 10 -13.67 -10.72 -43.57
C GLN A 10 -12.74 -10.89 -42.36
N SER A 11 -11.52 -10.34 -42.43
CA SER A 11 -10.57 -10.34 -41.32
C SER A 11 -11.07 -9.52 -40.13
N ILE A 12 -11.67 -8.35 -40.39
CA ILE A 12 -12.28 -7.50 -39.34
C ILE A 12 -13.46 -8.23 -38.69
N ALA A 13 -14.41 -8.74 -39.49
CA ALA A 13 -15.58 -9.46 -38.99
C ALA A 13 -15.18 -10.66 -38.14
N ARG A 14 -14.18 -11.44 -38.58
CA ARG A 14 -13.64 -12.57 -37.81
C ARG A 14 -13.01 -12.13 -36.49
N ARG A 15 -12.23 -11.04 -36.48
CA ARG A 15 -11.62 -10.49 -35.26
C ARG A 15 -12.71 -10.01 -34.29
N LEU A 16 -13.73 -9.32 -34.77
CA LEU A 16 -14.87 -8.87 -33.97
C LEU A 16 -15.63 -10.05 -33.35
N ALA A 17 -15.95 -11.08 -34.15
CA ALA A 17 -16.59 -12.29 -33.64
C ALA A 17 -15.73 -13.01 -32.59
N ASN A 18 -14.40 -13.04 -32.76
CA ASN A 18 -13.47 -13.57 -31.76
C ASN A 18 -13.44 -12.73 -30.48
N CYS A 19 -13.48 -11.40 -30.60
CA CYS A 19 -13.58 -10.50 -29.44
C CYS A 19 -14.87 -10.76 -28.66
N GLN A 20 -16.02 -10.84 -29.34
CA GLN A 20 -17.33 -11.12 -28.75
C GLN A 20 -17.35 -12.47 -28.01
N ARG A 21 -16.90 -13.56 -28.65
CA ARG A 21 -16.83 -14.89 -28.01
C ARG A 21 -15.94 -14.89 -26.78
N ASN A 22 -14.78 -14.22 -26.86
CA ASN A 22 -13.87 -14.12 -25.72
C ASN A 22 -14.43 -13.26 -24.59
N ALA A 23 -15.18 -12.20 -24.91
CA ALA A 23 -15.85 -11.36 -23.92
C ALA A 23 -16.97 -12.12 -23.21
N ALA A 24 -17.85 -12.79 -23.97
CA ALA A 24 -18.92 -13.62 -23.42
C ALA A 24 -18.38 -14.73 -22.51
N ARG A 25 -17.31 -15.43 -22.94
CA ARG A 25 -16.66 -16.45 -22.09
C ARG A 25 -16.14 -15.87 -20.78
N ARG A 26 -15.51 -14.68 -20.82
CA ARG A 26 -14.99 -14.02 -19.60
C ARG A 26 -16.10 -13.53 -18.67
N ALA A 27 -17.25 -13.15 -19.20
CA ALA A 27 -18.38 -12.69 -18.41
C ALA A 27 -18.97 -13.79 -17.52
N VAL A 28 -18.85 -15.05 -17.94
CA VAL A 28 -19.34 -16.23 -17.20
C VAL A 28 -18.23 -16.98 -16.44
N GLU A 29 -17.00 -16.47 -16.41
CA GLU A 29 -15.90 -17.10 -15.65
C GLU A 29 -16.17 -17.04 -14.15
N ASN A 30 -16.06 -18.18 -13.46
CA ASN A 30 -16.07 -18.19 -12.00
C ASN A 30 -14.73 -17.68 -11.41
N ILE A 31 -14.69 -17.50 -10.09
CA ILE A 31 -13.51 -16.93 -9.40
C ILE A 31 -12.24 -17.77 -9.58
N ASN A 32 -12.38 -19.11 -9.59
CA ASN A 32 -11.25 -20.02 -9.74
C ASN A 32 -10.68 -19.95 -11.17
N GLN A 33 -11.55 -19.96 -12.18
CA GLN A 33 -11.17 -19.80 -13.58
C GLN A 33 -10.51 -18.44 -13.86
N THR A 34 -11.09 -17.37 -13.31
CA THR A 34 -10.52 -16.02 -13.41
C THR A 34 -9.12 -15.96 -12.80
N THR A 35 -8.96 -16.55 -11.62
CA THR A 35 -7.69 -16.58 -10.88
C THR A 35 -6.63 -17.36 -11.64
N GLN A 36 -6.97 -18.57 -12.12
CA GLN A 36 -6.07 -19.42 -12.89
C GLN A 36 -5.62 -18.72 -14.18
N ARG A 37 -6.55 -18.10 -14.94
CA ARG A 37 -6.20 -17.35 -16.16
C ARG A 37 -5.26 -16.18 -15.87
N ARG A 38 -5.48 -15.44 -14.77
CA ARG A 38 -4.58 -14.34 -14.35
C ARG A 38 -3.21 -14.88 -13.94
N GLN A 39 -3.13 -15.99 -13.22
CA GLN A 39 -1.87 -16.64 -12.85
C GLN A 39 -1.09 -17.09 -14.08
N GLN A 40 -1.73 -17.79 -15.01
CA GLN A 40 -1.11 -18.19 -16.29
C GLN A 40 -0.63 -16.98 -17.08
N ASN A 41 -1.41 -15.90 -17.13
CA ASN A 41 -0.99 -14.67 -17.83
C ASN A 41 0.23 -14.02 -17.17
N ARG A 42 0.29 -13.98 -15.83
CA ARG A 42 1.47 -13.51 -15.08
C ARG A 42 2.70 -14.38 -15.39
N HIS A 43 2.54 -15.71 -15.38
CA HIS A 43 3.61 -16.64 -15.70
C HIS A 43 4.16 -16.43 -17.12
N ARG A 44 3.29 -16.37 -18.14
CA ARG A 44 3.71 -16.09 -19.52
C ARG A 44 4.45 -14.76 -19.66
N ASN A 45 3.96 -13.71 -19.01
CA ASN A 45 4.63 -12.40 -19.02
C ASN A 45 5.98 -12.45 -18.31
N ARG A 46 6.13 -13.24 -17.24
CA ARG A 46 7.41 -13.43 -16.55
C ARG A 46 8.41 -14.12 -17.48
N ILE A 47 8.03 -15.24 -18.09
CA ILE A 47 8.89 -15.98 -19.01
C ILE A 47 9.31 -15.10 -20.20
N ARG A 48 8.36 -14.37 -20.82
CA ARG A 48 8.69 -13.44 -21.90
C ARG A 48 9.75 -12.43 -21.48
N ARG A 49 9.62 -11.82 -20.29
CA ARG A 49 10.58 -10.83 -19.79
C ARG A 49 11.95 -11.41 -19.48
N LEU A 50 12.03 -12.66 -19.03
CA LEU A 50 13.31 -13.35 -18.81
C LEU A 50 14.05 -13.62 -20.12
N ASN A 51 13.30 -13.77 -21.21
CA ASN A 51 13.84 -14.04 -22.54
C ASN A 51 13.90 -12.78 -23.43
N GLU A 52 13.65 -11.59 -22.87
CA GLU A 52 13.77 -10.32 -23.62
C GLU A 52 15.25 -10.04 -23.92
N THR A 53 15.55 -9.70 -25.16
CA THR A 53 16.85 -9.10 -25.51
C THR A 53 16.97 -7.69 -24.90
N GLU A 54 18.19 -7.16 -24.83
CA GLU A 54 18.43 -5.82 -24.30
C GLU A 54 17.68 -4.74 -25.09
N HIS A 55 17.64 -4.86 -26.41
CA HIS A 55 16.91 -3.95 -27.29
C HIS A 55 15.39 -3.98 -27.02
N GLU A 56 14.81 -5.17 -26.87
CA GLU A 56 13.37 -5.33 -26.56
C GLU A 56 13.01 -4.79 -25.18
N SER A 57 13.86 -5.04 -24.18
CA SER A 57 13.69 -4.52 -22.81
C SER A 57 13.73 -3.00 -22.80
N THR A 58 14.68 -2.39 -23.51
CA THR A 58 14.83 -0.94 -23.62
C THR A 58 13.62 -0.31 -24.31
N THR A 59 13.22 -0.87 -25.45
CA THR A 59 12.04 -0.43 -26.20
C THR A 59 10.77 -0.50 -25.35
N ARG A 60 10.57 -1.59 -24.60
CA ARG A 60 9.43 -1.73 -23.68
C ARG A 60 9.45 -0.68 -22.58
N ARG A 61 10.61 -0.40 -21.96
CA ARG A 61 10.74 0.63 -20.92
C ARG A 61 10.43 2.03 -21.46
N GLN A 62 10.97 2.36 -22.64
CA GLN A 62 10.71 3.64 -23.31
C GLN A 62 9.21 3.81 -23.63
N ARG A 63 8.57 2.78 -24.20
CA ARG A 63 7.12 2.81 -24.48
C ARG A 63 6.29 2.96 -23.21
N ASN A 64 6.63 2.24 -22.14
CA ASN A 64 5.95 2.40 -20.86
C ASN A 64 6.11 3.83 -20.29
N ALA A 65 7.31 4.42 -20.39
CA ALA A 65 7.54 5.79 -19.95
C ALA A 65 6.74 6.81 -20.77
N ALA A 66 6.66 6.63 -22.10
CA ALA A 66 5.84 7.47 -22.97
C ALA A 66 4.34 7.39 -22.61
N ASN A 67 3.81 6.18 -22.42
CA ASN A 67 2.42 5.99 -22.00
C ASN A 67 2.12 6.67 -20.66
N MET A 68 3.02 6.56 -19.67
CA MET A 68 2.85 7.23 -18.37
C MET A 68 2.82 8.75 -18.50
N ARG A 69 3.63 9.33 -19.40
CA ARG A 69 3.62 10.76 -19.70
C ARG A 69 2.31 11.19 -20.37
N GLN A 70 1.85 10.44 -21.37
CA GLN A 70 0.60 10.71 -22.07
C GLN A 70 -0.61 10.64 -21.14
N THR A 71 -0.71 9.60 -20.29
CA THR A 71 -1.81 9.50 -19.32
C THR A 71 -1.80 10.66 -18.32
N LYS A 72 -0.62 11.12 -17.89
CA LYS A 72 -0.51 12.28 -16.99
C LYS A 72 -1.00 13.57 -17.65
N GLN A 73 -0.69 13.77 -18.93
CA GLN A 73 -1.11 14.95 -19.70
C GLN A 73 -2.61 14.89 -20.05
N GLY A 74 -3.13 13.74 -20.48
CA GLY A 74 -4.56 13.57 -20.80
C GLY A 74 -5.46 13.71 -19.57
N ASN A 75 -5.06 13.17 -18.41
CA ASN A 75 -5.83 13.35 -17.18
C ASN A 75 -5.80 14.78 -16.63
N GLN A 76 -4.84 15.61 -17.06
CA GLN A 76 -4.82 17.04 -16.72
C GLN A 76 -5.76 17.87 -17.62
N SER A 77 -6.16 17.37 -18.80
CA SER A 77 -7.10 18.09 -19.68
C SER A 77 -8.57 17.72 -19.43
N VAL A 78 -8.85 16.55 -18.85
CA VAL A 78 -10.23 16.07 -18.58
C VAL A 78 -10.87 16.74 -17.34
N THR A 79 -10.08 17.35 -16.46
CA THR A 79 -10.63 18.11 -15.31
C THR A 79 -11.23 19.48 -15.69
N ALA A 80 -11.25 19.85 -16.98
CA ALA A 80 -11.71 21.17 -17.43
C ALA A 80 -12.99 21.16 -18.28
N SER A 81 -13.56 20.00 -18.65
CA SER A 81 -14.75 19.97 -19.51
C SER A 81 -15.51 18.65 -19.38
N VAL A 82 -16.49 18.57 -18.49
CA VAL A 82 -17.81 17.92 -18.69
C VAL A 82 -18.73 18.36 -17.55
N ASP A 83 -19.83 18.99 -17.93
CA ASP A 83 -21.01 19.29 -17.14
C ASP A 83 -21.53 18.05 -16.40
N ILE A 84 -21.58 18.14 -15.07
CA ILE A 84 -22.55 17.39 -14.25
C ILE A 84 -23.45 18.43 -13.64
N LEU A 85 -24.46 18.84 -14.41
CA LEU A 85 -25.66 19.44 -13.85
C LEU A 85 -26.32 18.37 -12.96
N ASP A 86 -26.64 18.75 -11.72
CA ASP A 86 -27.29 17.98 -10.64
C ASP A 86 -26.45 17.04 -9.76
N ALA A 87 -25.15 17.28 -9.61
CA ALA A 87 -24.43 16.86 -8.41
C ALA A 87 -24.04 18.08 -7.57
N PRO A 88 -24.20 18.08 -6.22
CA PRO A 88 -23.69 19.17 -5.42
C PRO A 88 -22.20 19.31 -5.71
N VAL A 89 -21.80 20.50 -6.16
CA VAL A 89 -20.42 20.84 -6.50
C VAL A 89 -19.59 20.69 -5.22
N VAL A 90 -19.04 19.50 -5.01
CA VAL A 90 -18.01 19.29 -4.00
C VAL A 90 -16.77 19.95 -4.57
N SER A 91 -16.38 21.09 -4.00
CA SER A 91 -15.22 21.85 -4.46
C SER A 91 -13.99 20.94 -4.60
N VAL A 92 -13.13 21.20 -5.58
CA VAL A 92 -11.87 20.46 -5.75
C VAL A 92 -11.03 20.51 -4.47
N ASP A 93 -11.17 21.58 -3.68
CA ASP A 93 -10.57 21.72 -2.36
C ASP A 93 -11.14 20.71 -1.34
N GLN A 94 -12.46 20.49 -1.31
CA GLN A 94 -13.06 19.42 -0.51
C GLN A 94 -12.65 18.02 -0.98
N ILE A 95 -12.49 17.78 -2.29
CA ILE A 95 -12.00 16.49 -2.79
C ILE A 95 -10.54 16.28 -2.37
N ASN A 96 -9.69 17.30 -2.48
CA ASN A 96 -8.30 17.25 -2.05
C ASN A 96 -8.18 17.07 -0.54
N GLU A 97 -9.03 17.74 0.24
CA GLU A 97 -9.10 17.62 1.68
C GLU A 97 -9.58 16.22 2.10
N ASN A 98 -10.62 15.69 1.46
CA ASN A 98 -11.07 14.31 1.67
C ASN A 98 -9.99 13.28 1.30
N THR A 99 -9.22 13.53 0.24
CA THR A 99 -8.13 12.63 -0.17
C THR A 99 -6.95 12.72 0.80
N ARG A 100 -6.63 13.91 1.32
CA ARG A 100 -5.63 14.12 2.37
C ARG A 100 -6.07 13.45 3.67
N GLN A 101 -7.31 13.67 4.11
CA GLN A 101 -7.89 13.03 5.29
C GLN A 101 -7.91 11.51 5.15
N ARG A 102 -8.22 10.96 3.98
CA ARG A 102 -8.21 9.51 3.74
C ARG A 102 -6.80 8.93 3.73
N LYS A 103 -5.81 9.66 3.21
CA LYS A 103 -4.39 9.28 3.33
C LYS A 103 -3.90 9.37 4.77
N TRP A 104 -4.28 10.42 5.50
CA TRP A 104 -3.97 10.60 6.92
C TRP A 104 -4.61 9.50 7.76
N ARG A 105 -5.90 9.21 7.59
CA ARG A 105 -6.58 8.07 8.23
C ARG A 105 -5.91 6.75 7.90
N ASN A 106 -5.57 6.47 6.65
CA ASN A 106 -4.83 5.23 6.31
C ASN A 106 -3.43 5.19 6.94
N MET A 107 -2.78 6.33 7.12
CA MET A 107 -1.47 6.43 7.77
C MET A 107 -1.62 6.22 9.28
N VAL A 108 -2.63 6.85 9.89
CA VAL A 108 -3.00 6.70 11.28
C VAL A 108 -3.49 5.29 11.57
N ASP A 109 -4.28 4.65 10.72
CA ASP A 109 -4.71 3.24 10.86
C ASP A 109 -3.54 2.28 10.72
N LYS A 110 -2.56 2.59 9.86
CA LYS A 110 -1.32 1.79 9.76
C LYS A 110 -0.41 1.99 10.97
N LEU A 111 -0.39 3.19 11.54
CA LEU A 111 0.35 3.50 12.75
C LEU A 111 -0.35 2.89 13.96
N THR A 112 -1.64 3.16 14.18
CA THR A 112 -2.47 2.58 15.24
C THR A 112 -2.55 1.06 15.15
N ASN A 113 -2.74 0.42 13.99
CA ASN A 113 -2.67 -1.06 13.92
C ASN A 113 -1.26 -1.62 14.11
N ARG A 114 -0.19 -0.83 13.97
CA ARG A 114 1.18 -1.23 14.40
C ARG A 114 1.45 -0.91 15.87
N ILE A 115 0.77 0.07 16.45
CA ILE A 115 0.97 0.62 17.80
C ILE A 115 -0.04 0.03 18.80
N TYR A 116 -1.10 -0.65 18.35
CA TYR A 116 -2.04 -1.44 19.14
C TYR A 116 -1.71 -2.95 19.10
N ASN A 117 -0.43 -3.29 19.12
CA ASN A 117 -0.08 -4.17 20.24
C ASN A 117 -0.23 -3.25 21.43
N PRO A 118 -1.17 -3.47 22.38
CA PRO A 118 -1.14 -2.67 23.58
C PRO A 118 0.32 -2.68 24.04
N ILE A 119 0.91 -1.49 24.18
CA ILE A 119 2.11 -1.32 24.99
C ILE A 119 1.62 -1.67 26.39
N SER A 120 1.40 -2.97 26.62
CA SER A 120 0.91 -3.48 27.86
C SER A 120 2.03 -3.28 28.84
N LEU A 121 1.62 -2.79 30.01
CA LEU A 121 2.41 -2.59 31.21
C LEU A 121 3.65 -3.48 31.22
N ALA A 122 4.82 -2.84 31.24
CA ALA A 122 6.15 -3.41 31.45
C ALA A 122 6.15 -4.88 31.91
N THR A 123 6.08 -5.82 30.96
CA THR A 123 5.93 -7.24 31.32
C THR A 123 7.23 -7.91 31.75
N ARG A 124 8.40 -7.31 31.44
CA ARG A 124 9.71 -7.93 31.65
C ARG A 124 10.76 -6.90 32.02
N ILE A 125 11.64 -7.25 32.95
CA ILE A 125 12.82 -6.47 33.30
C ILE A 125 14.01 -6.99 32.49
N CYS A 126 14.79 -6.10 31.90
CA CYS A 126 16.02 -6.51 31.25
C CYS A 126 17.07 -6.95 32.29
N ILE A 127 17.65 -8.14 32.08
CA ILE A 127 18.68 -8.73 32.96
C ILE A 127 19.98 -7.92 33.05
N HIS A 128 20.24 -7.02 32.09
CA HIS A 128 21.47 -6.23 32.03
C HIS A 128 21.29 -4.81 32.58
N CYS A 129 20.20 -4.13 32.20
CA CYS A 129 19.98 -2.71 32.52
C CYS A 129 19.00 -2.52 33.70
N GLY A 130 18.23 -3.53 34.08
CA GLY A 130 17.18 -3.42 35.10
C GLY A 130 15.98 -2.56 34.65
N ILE A 131 15.96 -2.10 33.40
CA ILE A 131 14.87 -1.30 32.83
C ILE A 131 13.72 -2.21 32.41
N ASN A 132 12.52 -1.72 32.64
CA ASN A 132 11.27 -2.31 32.20
C ASN A 132 11.15 -2.26 30.66
N LEU A 133 10.99 -3.42 30.04
CA LEU A 133 10.79 -3.56 28.59
C LEU A 133 9.32 -3.48 28.25
N PHE A 134 9.01 -2.81 27.14
CA PHE A 134 7.65 -2.77 26.60
C PHE A 134 7.27 -4.12 25.98
N SER A 135 5.98 -4.45 25.99
CA SER A 135 5.49 -5.68 25.37
C SER A 135 5.76 -5.68 23.86
N GLY A 136 6.55 -6.66 23.40
CA GLY A 136 7.00 -6.77 22.02
C GLY A 136 8.47 -6.36 21.79
N GLU A 137 9.13 -5.76 22.78
CA GLU A 137 10.58 -5.52 22.70
C GLU A 137 11.35 -6.82 22.87
N SER A 138 12.31 -7.06 21.97
CA SER A 138 13.24 -8.18 22.13
C SER A 138 14.20 -7.89 23.28
N VAL A 139 14.61 -8.93 24.01
CA VAL A 139 15.56 -8.83 25.14
C VAL A 139 16.88 -8.16 24.71
N ASN A 140 17.20 -8.23 23.42
CA ASN A 140 18.41 -7.68 22.82
C ASN A 140 18.30 -6.20 22.41
N LEU A 141 17.13 -5.57 22.57
CA LEU A 141 16.88 -4.17 22.21
C LEU A 141 17.19 -3.17 23.35
N CYS A 142 17.13 -3.54 24.64
CA CYS A 142 17.62 -2.65 25.72
C CYS A 142 19.14 -2.58 25.68
N CYS A 143 19.80 -3.69 26.05
CA CYS A 143 21.23 -3.66 26.32
C CYS A 143 21.87 -5.03 26.04
N HIS A 144 22.09 -5.35 24.76
CA HIS A 144 23.14 -6.29 24.40
C HIS A 144 23.96 -5.69 23.26
N LYS A 145 25.09 -5.08 23.64
CA LYS A 145 26.00 -4.27 22.78
C LYS A 145 25.48 -2.91 22.32
N GLY A 146 24.76 -2.19 23.19
CA GLY A 146 24.79 -0.72 23.21
C GLY A 146 24.31 0.02 21.97
N LYS A 147 23.09 -0.23 21.47
CA LYS A 147 22.50 0.69 20.49
C LYS A 147 22.06 2.03 21.08
N LEU A 148 21.91 2.11 22.41
CA LEU A 148 21.62 3.35 23.13
C LEU A 148 22.49 3.41 24.39
N GLY A 149 23.64 4.06 24.28
CA GLY A 149 24.43 4.48 25.45
C GLY A 149 23.82 5.73 26.05
N LEU A 150 22.68 5.59 26.73
CA LEU A 150 22.13 6.69 27.51
C LEU A 150 22.91 6.75 28.83
N GLU A 151 23.50 7.90 29.12
CA GLU A 151 24.01 8.19 30.45
C GLU A 151 22.86 8.00 31.46
N ARG A 152 23.17 7.37 32.60
CA ARG A 152 22.19 7.25 33.68
C ARG A 152 21.79 8.67 34.08
N LEU A 153 20.50 9.00 33.88
CA LEU A 153 19.97 10.27 34.36
C LEU A 153 20.21 10.36 35.88
N PRO A 154 20.56 11.55 36.39
CA PRO A 154 20.65 11.75 37.82
C PRO A 154 19.32 11.39 38.49
N PRO A 155 19.35 10.92 39.75
CA PRO A 155 18.12 10.66 40.48
C PRO A 155 17.25 11.91 40.49
N LEU A 156 15.94 11.68 40.47
CA LEU A 156 14.97 12.77 40.50
C LEU A 156 15.19 13.60 41.78
N PRO A 157 15.23 14.93 41.70
CA PRO A 157 15.28 15.78 42.90
C PRO A 157 14.17 15.38 43.88
N GLN A 158 14.50 15.34 45.18
CA GLN A 158 13.62 14.82 46.24
C GLN A 158 12.22 15.45 46.22
N GLU A 159 12.14 16.72 45.88
CA GLU A 159 10.91 17.50 45.75
C GLU A 159 9.97 16.94 44.67
N LEU A 160 10.54 16.58 43.52
CA LEU A 160 9.83 16.01 42.39
C LEU A 160 9.48 14.54 42.64
N GLU A 161 10.33 13.80 43.35
CA GLU A 161 10.04 12.42 43.76
C GLU A 161 8.85 12.37 44.72
N ASN A 162 8.78 13.31 45.66
CA ASN A 162 7.64 13.46 46.56
C ASN A 162 6.35 13.82 45.82
N LEU A 163 6.43 14.71 44.82
CA LEU A 163 5.29 15.05 43.96
C LEU A 163 4.82 13.84 43.14
N TYR A 164 5.76 13.15 42.49
CA TYR A 164 5.50 11.98 41.65
C TYR A 164 4.86 10.84 42.45
N ASN A 165 5.36 10.57 43.66
CA ASN A 165 4.83 9.53 44.55
C ASN A 165 3.49 9.92 45.23
N ARG A 166 3.17 11.21 45.35
CA ARG A 166 1.91 11.70 45.91
C ARG A 166 0.77 11.79 44.88
N THR A 167 1.09 11.80 43.60
CA THR A 167 0.07 11.80 42.54
C THR A 167 -0.42 10.38 42.24
N SER A 168 -1.73 10.19 42.22
CA SER A 168 -2.44 8.91 42.03
C SER A 168 -2.28 8.26 40.64
N PHE A 169 -1.29 8.67 39.85
CA PHE A 169 -1.03 8.10 38.52
C PHE A 169 -0.79 6.58 38.54
N ARG A 170 -0.44 6.00 39.70
CA ARG A 170 -0.30 4.54 39.87
C ARG A 170 -1.62 3.79 39.99
N ASP A 171 -2.70 4.42 40.45
CA ASP A 171 -3.93 3.70 40.83
C ASP A 171 -4.87 3.44 39.65
N VAL A 172 -4.66 4.09 38.50
CA VAL A 172 -5.57 4.01 37.34
C VAL A 172 -5.27 2.83 36.41
N ALA A 173 -4.15 2.10 36.59
CA ALA A 173 -3.72 1.04 35.67
C ALA A 173 -3.82 -0.40 36.22
N ARG A 174 -4.70 -0.66 37.21
CA ARG A 174 -4.97 -2.02 37.75
C ARG A 174 -6.46 -2.36 37.85
N ARG A 175 -7.26 -1.99 36.86
CA ARG A 175 -8.57 -2.62 36.61
C ARG A 175 -8.66 -3.04 35.16
#